data_AF-A0ABD5SIT8-F1
#
_entry.id   AF-A0ABD5SIT8-F1
#
_cell.length_a   1.000
_cell.length_b   1.000
_cell.length_c   1.000
_cell.angle_alpha   90.00
_cell.angle_beta   90.00
_cell.angle_gamma   90.00
#
_symmetry.space_group_name_H-M   'P 1'
#
loop_
_entity.id
_entity.type
_entity.pdbx_description
1 polymer ?
#
loop_
_entity_poly.entity_id
_entity_poly.type
_entity_poly.pdbx_seq_one_letter_code
_entity_poly.pdbx_strand_id
1 'polypeptide(L)'
;SGGEPDATGDDSGPDATGDDGGETAAGVDTGENRTVRAYQAAFGYTTDSLNHLVEPMAESGKDPVGSMGDDTPLSVLADVDRPLFTYFKQLFAQVSNPPIDYIREELVTSLESRIGNQRNLLAETPEHARQIVTDSPVLTDAETAALKSLGGDDGVDGTGAGHEFSAVTVDITYDTGTSLTDAVNRVRDDAATAIEAGADVVVLSDRAVGSGRLAVPSLLATGAVHHQLVR
;
A
#
# COMPACT_ATOMS: atom_id res chain seq x y z
N SER A 1 63.78 -30.88 25.20
CA SER A 1 64.20 -31.93 26.15
C SER A 1 64.12 -31.40 27.56
N GLY A 2 63.09 -31.82 28.32
CA GLY A 2 62.93 -31.70 29.78
C GLY A 2 62.79 -30.29 30.35
N GLY A 3 61.87 -29.95 31.24
CA GLY A 3 60.97 -30.74 32.09
C GLY A 3 60.66 -29.86 33.32
N GLU A 4 59.39 -29.85 33.74
CA GLU A 4 58.85 -29.18 34.94
C GLU A 4 59.42 -29.74 36.27
N PRO A 5 59.03 -29.17 37.43
CA PRO A 5 57.88 -29.68 38.22
C PRO A 5 56.98 -28.54 38.80
N ASP A 6 55.64 -28.67 38.92
CA ASP A 6 54.82 -29.48 39.86
C ASP A 6 54.98 -29.02 41.34
N ALA A 7 53.99 -28.80 42.23
CA ALA A 7 52.55 -28.58 42.26
C ALA A 7 52.14 -28.27 43.73
N THR A 8 50.86 -27.91 43.93
CA THR A 8 50.01 -28.05 45.14
C THR A 8 49.89 -26.91 46.16
N GLY A 9 48.61 -26.58 46.42
CA GLY A 9 48.10 -25.64 47.42
C GLY A 9 46.59 -25.49 47.27
N ASP A 10 45.86 -26.53 47.66
CA ASP A 10 44.40 -26.64 47.84
C ASP A 10 43.93 -25.78 49.04
N ASP A 11 42.71 -25.22 49.00
CA ASP A 11 41.69 -25.31 50.07
C ASP A 11 40.54 -24.27 49.92
N SER A 12 39.30 -24.78 50.03
CA SER A 12 38.03 -24.15 50.49
C SER A 12 37.19 -23.22 49.60
N GLY A 13 35.98 -23.70 49.23
CA GLY A 13 34.82 -22.90 48.77
C GLY A 13 34.15 -22.07 49.89
N PRO A 14 32.96 -21.45 49.67
CA PRO A 14 31.77 -22.14 49.17
C PRO A 14 30.88 -21.37 48.14
N ASP A 15 30.12 -22.18 47.41
CA ASP A 15 28.72 -22.05 46.96
C ASP A 15 27.97 -20.72 47.21
N ALA A 16 27.49 -20.08 46.13
CA ALA A 16 26.24 -19.32 46.10
C ALA A 16 25.78 -19.04 44.66
N THR A 17 24.68 -19.70 44.31
CA THR A 17 23.76 -19.54 43.18
C THR A 17 23.30 -18.11 42.86
N GLY A 18 22.98 -17.88 41.57
CA GLY A 18 22.12 -16.81 41.07
C GLY A 18 22.82 -16.00 39.96
N ASP A 19 22.24 -15.69 38.81
CA ASP A 19 20.90 -15.86 38.27
C ASP A 19 21.05 -15.59 36.76
N ASP A 20 20.47 -16.46 35.94
CA ASP A 20 20.63 -16.48 34.49
C ASP A 20 19.59 -15.55 33.87
N GLY A 21 19.91 -14.25 33.81
CA GLY A 21 19.04 -13.20 33.28
C GLY A 21 19.19 -12.99 31.77
N GLY A 22 19.16 -14.06 30.99
CA GLY A 22 19.01 -13.99 29.53
C GLY A 22 17.56 -13.72 29.16
N GLU A 23 17.12 -12.47 29.26
CA GLU A 23 15.79 -12.04 28.82
C GLU A 23 15.75 -11.98 27.29
N THR A 24 15.67 -13.15 26.64
CA THR A 24 15.19 -13.22 25.27
C THR A 24 13.71 -12.87 25.29
N ALA A 25 13.39 -11.66 24.88
CA ALA A 25 12.02 -11.23 24.58
C ALA A 25 11.49 -12.03 23.37
N ALA A 26 11.14 -13.29 23.60
CA ALA A 26 10.33 -14.08 22.70
C ALA A 26 8.91 -13.52 22.78
N GLY A 27 8.65 -12.45 22.02
CA GLY A 27 7.33 -11.88 21.85
C GLY A 27 6.34 -12.97 21.43
N VAL A 28 5.28 -13.14 22.22
CA VAL A 28 4.20 -14.08 21.95
C VAL A 28 3.56 -13.71 20.61
N ASP A 29 3.74 -14.58 19.62
CA ASP A 29 3.24 -14.39 18.26
C ASP A 29 1.74 -14.70 18.20
N THR A 30 0.94 -13.71 18.57
CA THR A 30 -0.52 -13.74 18.50
C THR A 30 -0.98 -14.14 17.08
N GLY A 31 -2.11 -14.86 16.95
CA GLY A 31 -2.64 -15.27 15.64
C GLY A 31 -2.77 -14.12 14.64
N GLU A 32 -3.12 -12.91 15.12
CA GLU A 32 -3.19 -11.68 14.33
C GLU A 32 -1.82 -11.27 13.74
N ASN A 33 -0.74 -11.34 14.53
CA ASN A 33 0.63 -11.04 14.09
C ASN A 33 1.10 -12.00 12.98
N ARG A 34 0.73 -13.29 13.07
CA ARG A 34 1.01 -14.27 12.01
C ARG A 34 0.31 -13.94 10.71
N THR A 35 -0.93 -13.44 10.77
CA THR A 35 -1.66 -12.96 9.59
C THR A 35 -1.00 -11.73 8.97
N VAL A 36 -0.63 -10.72 9.77
CA VAL A 36 -0.02 -9.48 9.25
C VAL A 36 1.31 -9.76 8.55
N ARG A 37 2.17 -10.58 9.16
CA ARG A 37 3.45 -10.98 8.55
C ARG A 37 3.26 -11.73 7.24
N ALA A 38 2.24 -12.58 7.15
CA ALA A 38 1.91 -13.29 5.92
C ALA A 38 1.50 -12.32 4.80
N TYR A 39 0.67 -11.31 5.10
CA TYR A 39 0.32 -10.26 4.13
C TYR A 39 1.54 -9.43 3.71
N GLN A 40 2.37 -8.99 4.68
CA GLN A 40 3.60 -8.26 4.40
C GLN A 40 4.50 -9.03 3.43
N ALA A 41 4.72 -10.32 3.68
CA ALA A 41 5.48 -11.18 2.80
C ALA A 41 4.83 -11.33 1.41
N ALA A 42 3.50 -11.51 1.34
CA ALA A 42 2.77 -11.65 0.09
C ALA A 42 2.88 -10.42 -0.82
N PHE A 43 2.97 -9.21 -0.25
CA PHE A 43 3.12 -7.95 -0.98
C PHE A 43 4.58 -7.48 -1.13
N GLY A 44 5.55 -8.29 -0.68
CA GLY A 44 6.98 -8.00 -0.86
C GLY A 44 7.55 -6.95 0.12
N TYR A 45 6.90 -6.72 1.27
CA TYR A 45 7.50 -5.93 2.33
C TYR A 45 8.69 -6.67 2.94
N THR A 46 9.81 -5.97 3.05
CA THR A 46 11.02 -6.48 3.70
C THR A 46 11.19 -5.83 5.07
N THR A 47 11.93 -6.48 5.97
CA THR A 47 12.30 -5.89 7.26
C THR A 47 13.01 -4.55 7.09
N ASP A 48 13.86 -4.43 6.06
CA ASP A 48 14.57 -3.19 5.75
C ASP A 48 13.59 -2.08 5.34
N SER A 49 12.65 -2.37 4.45
CA SER A 49 11.62 -1.42 4.04
C SER A 49 10.72 -1.01 5.22
N LEU A 50 10.40 -1.92 6.14
CA LEU A 50 9.59 -1.59 7.31
C LEU A 50 10.35 -0.69 8.28
N ASN A 51 11.58 -1.04 8.65
CA ASN A 51 12.35 -0.33 9.67
C ASN A 51 12.95 1.00 9.16
N HIS A 52 13.35 1.06 7.89
CA HIS A 52 14.01 2.25 7.34
C HIS A 52 13.10 3.14 6.50
N LEU A 53 11.91 2.66 6.10
CA LEU A 53 10.92 3.47 5.39
C LEU A 53 9.66 3.70 6.21
N VAL A 54 8.94 2.63 6.55
CA VAL A 54 7.59 2.74 7.14
C VAL A 54 7.62 3.29 8.56
N GLU A 55 8.49 2.77 9.42
CA GLU A 55 8.62 3.19 10.82
C GLU A 55 8.99 4.69 10.95
N PRO A 56 10.02 5.22 10.25
CA PRO A 56 10.33 6.65 10.30
C PRO A 56 9.21 7.55 9.78
N MET A 57 8.48 7.13 8.73
CA MET A 57 7.32 7.87 8.23
C MET A 57 6.20 7.92 9.27
N ALA A 58 5.95 6.81 9.97
CA ALA A 58 4.92 6.72 10.99
C ALA A 58 5.25 7.56 12.24
N GLU A 59 6.50 7.59 12.68
CA GLU A 59 6.92 8.32 13.88
C GLU A 59 7.07 9.83 13.64
N SER A 60 7.69 10.21 12.51
CA SER A 60 8.09 11.60 12.25
C SER A 60 7.18 12.35 11.28
N GLY A 61 6.29 11.65 10.58
CA GLY A 61 5.41 12.22 9.55
C GLY A 61 6.16 12.75 8.33
N LYS A 62 7.39 12.28 8.10
CA LYS A 62 8.26 12.72 7.00
C LYS A 62 8.89 11.53 6.32
N ASP A 63 9.15 11.68 5.02
CA ASP A 63 9.94 10.70 4.29
C ASP A 63 11.34 10.58 4.92
N PRO A 64 11.84 9.34 5.09
CA PRO A 64 13.17 9.10 5.62
C PRO A 64 14.23 9.71 4.71
N VAL A 65 15.23 10.35 5.31
CA VAL A 65 16.36 10.91 4.56
C VAL A 65 17.48 9.87 4.49
N GLY A 66 17.78 9.44 3.27
CA GLY A 66 18.92 8.57 2.95
C GLY A 66 20.16 9.35 2.52
N SER A 67 21.29 8.65 2.49
CA SER A 67 22.58 9.11 1.99
C SER A 67 23.11 8.05 1.02
N MET A 68 23.98 8.47 0.09
CA MET A 68 24.52 7.65 -1.02
C MET A 68 23.50 7.38 -2.15
N GLY A 69 24.02 7.00 -3.31
CA GLY A 69 23.19 6.66 -4.47
C GLY A 69 22.52 5.30 -4.33
N ASP A 70 21.56 5.02 -5.20
CA ASP A 70 20.96 3.69 -5.33
C ASP A 70 21.94 2.76 -6.07
N ASP A 71 22.72 1.99 -5.30
CA ASP A 71 23.66 0.99 -5.79
C ASP A 71 22.99 -0.37 -6.09
N THR A 72 21.67 -0.47 -5.94
CA THR A 72 20.94 -1.70 -6.21
C THR A 72 20.77 -1.93 -7.72
N PRO A 73 20.83 -3.19 -8.21
CA PRO A 73 20.58 -3.47 -9.62
C PRO A 73 19.22 -2.95 -10.09
N LEU A 74 19.12 -2.65 -11.38
CA LEU A 74 17.82 -2.38 -12.01
C LEU A 74 16.86 -3.53 -11.74
N SER A 75 15.57 -3.24 -11.57
CA SER A 75 14.56 -4.23 -11.18
C SER A 75 14.50 -5.45 -12.11
N VAL A 76 14.79 -5.27 -13.40
CA VAL A 76 14.85 -6.36 -14.41
C VAL A 76 16.09 -7.27 -14.26
N LEU A 77 17.12 -6.81 -13.55
CA LEU A 77 18.39 -7.51 -13.32
C LEU A 77 18.53 -7.99 -11.87
N ALA A 78 17.52 -7.76 -11.03
CA ALA A 78 17.57 -8.18 -9.63
C ALA A 78 17.37 -9.69 -9.51
N ASP A 79 18.13 -10.33 -8.64
CA ASP A 79 18.00 -11.76 -8.32
C ASP A 79 16.80 -12.08 -7.41
N VAL A 80 16.10 -11.03 -6.92
CA VAL A 80 14.96 -11.12 -6.01
C VAL A 80 13.74 -10.48 -6.64
N ASP A 81 12.56 -11.05 -6.36
CA ASP A 81 11.29 -10.50 -6.79
C ASP A 81 11.09 -9.10 -6.18
N ARG A 82 10.82 -8.12 -7.03
CA ARG A 82 10.55 -6.73 -6.62
C ARG A 82 9.13 -6.32 -7.00
N PRO A 83 8.47 -5.48 -6.18
CA PRO A 83 7.17 -4.94 -6.53
C PRO A 83 7.20 -4.19 -7.86
N LEU A 84 6.10 -4.25 -8.61
CA LEU A 84 5.99 -3.65 -9.94
C LEU A 84 6.33 -2.15 -9.96
N PHE A 85 6.08 -1.44 -8.85
CA PHE A 85 6.41 -0.03 -8.67
C PHE A 85 7.89 0.29 -8.94
N THR A 86 8.82 -0.62 -8.67
CA THR A 86 10.26 -0.37 -8.84
C THR A 86 10.70 -0.29 -10.30
N TYR A 87 9.85 -0.72 -11.25
CA TYR A 87 10.11 -0.61 -12.69
C TYR A 87 9.77 0.77 -13.25
N PHE A 88 8.96 1.55 -12.54
CA PHE A 88 8.57 2.89 -12.93
C PHE A 88 9.52 3.91 -12.28
N LYS A 89 10.12 4.77 -13.11
CA LYS A 89 10.99 5.85 -12.64
C LYS A 89 10.28 7.17 -12.80
N GLN A 90 10.29 7.98 -11.74
CA GLN A 90 9.67 9.30 -11.75
C GLN A 90 10.39 10.19 -12.75
N LEU A 91 9.62 10.82 -13.64
CA LEU A 91 10.13 11.83 -14.55
C LEU A 91 10.28 13.15 -13.79
N PHE A 92 11.27 13.93 -14.18
CA PHE A 92 11.49 15.26 -13.64
C PHE A 92 11.75 16.24 -14.76
N ALA A 93 11.34 17.48 -14.53
CA ALA A 93 11.55 18.57 -15.48
C ALA A 93 13.02 18.98 -15.49
N GLN A 94 13.58 19.15 -16.68
CA GLN A 94 14.93 19.68 -16.88
C GLN A 94 14.90 20.73 -17.98
N VAL A 95 15.42 21.92 -17.70
CA VAL A 95 15.64 23.04 -18.65
C VAL A 95 14.35 23.66 -19.23
N SER A 96 13.42 22.88 -19.74
CA SER A 96 12.20 23.33 -20.43
C SER A 96 11.20 24.01 -19.52
N ASN A 97 11.12 23.59 -18.26
CA ASN A 97 10.21 24.12 -17.26
C ASN A 97 10.87 23.98 -15.88
N PRO A 98 10.87 25.02 -15.04
CA PRO A 98 11.45 24.94 -13.71
C PRO A 98 10.59 24.04 -12.79
N PRO A 99 11.21 23.26 -11.88
CA PRO A 99 10.47 22.55 -10.83
C PRO A 99 9.89 23.55 -9.82
N ILE A 100 8.74 23.19 -9.21
CA ILE A 100 8.06 23.98 -8.17
C ILE A 100 8.58 23.55 -6.78
N ASP A 101 8.81 24.51 -5.88
CA ASP A 101 9.14 24.21 -4.48
C ASP A 101 7.85 24.04 -3.67
N TYR A 102 7.39 22.81 -3.48
CA TYR A 102 6.11 22.54 -2.80
C TYR A 102 6.06 22.98 -1.33
N ILE A 103 7.20 23.20 -0.67
CA ILE A 103 7.25 23.66 0.73
C ILE A 103 7.13 25.18 0.77
N ARG A 104 7.84 25.89 -0.11
CA ARG A 104 7.81 27.36 -0.14
C ARG A 104 6.61 27.92 -0.90
N GLU A 105 6.10 27.16 -1.85
CA GLU A 105 5.00 27.53 -2.75
C GLU A 105 3.73 26.71 -2.44
N GLU A 106 3.54 26.29 -1.18
CA GLU A 106 2.41 25.46 -0.76
C GLU A 106 1.06 26.04 -1.19
N LEU A 107 0.91 27.38 -1.14
CA LEU A 107 -0.33 28.10 -1.50
C LEU A 107 -0.76 27.93 -2.98
N VAL A 108 0.14 27.52 -3.87
CA VAL A 108 -0.18 27.26 -5.29
C VAL A 108 -0.23 25.77 -5.63
N THR A 109 -0.03 24.91 -4.63
CA THR A 109 -0.11 23.45 -4.75
C THR A 109 -1.33 22.90 -4.01
N SER A 110 -1.95 21.84 -4.51
CA SER A 110 -3.06 21.17 -3.83
C SER A 110 -3.05 19.67 -4.10
N LEU A 111 -3.39 18.89 -3.08
CA LEU A 111 -3.66 17.46 -3.16
C LEU A 111 -5.17 17.15 -3.19
N GLU A 112 -6.01 18.19 -3.22
CA GLU A 112 -7.47 18.04 -3.31
C GLU A 112 -7.82 17.12 -4.48
N SER A 113 -8.53 16.05 -4.16
CA SER A 113 -8.92 15.02 -5.10
C SER A 113 -10.44 15.02 -5.23
N ARG A 114 -10.92 14.89 -6.47
CA ARG A 114 -12.34 14.88 -6.78
C ARG A 114 -12.69 13.56 -7.43
N ILE A 115 -13.68 12.88 -6.86
CA ILE A 115 -14.15 11.57 -7.28
C ILE A 115 -15.58 11.72 -7.79
N GLY A 116 -15.83 11.24 -9.02
CA GLY A 116 -17.15 11.23 -9.62
C GLY A 116 -17.11 11.46 -11.13
N ASN A 117 -18.29 11.56 -11.73
CA ASN A 117 -18.46 11.64 -13.18
C ASN A 117 -17.89 12.94 -13.76
N GLN A 118 -17.00 12.83 -14.75
CA GLN A 118 -16.60 13.97 -15.59
C GLN A 118 -17.66 14.23 -16.64
N ARG A 119 -18.33 15.38 -16.55
CA ARG A 119 -19.42 15.78 -17.45
C ARG A 119 -18.91 16.64 -18.62
N ASN A 120 -19.82 16.98 -19.53
CA ASN A 120 -19.50 17.76 -20.72
C ASN A 120 -18.97 19.15 -20.37
N LEU A 121 -17.70 19.39 -20.64
CA LEU A 121 -17.00 20.66 -20.39
C LEU A 121 -17.62 21.89 -21.08
N LEU A 122 -18.42 21.70 -22.13
CA LEU A 122 -19.08 22.79 -22.86
C LEU A 122 -20.43 23.18 -22.28
N ALA A 123 -20.94 22.44 -21.30
CA ALA A 123 -22.24 22.68 -20.67
C ALA A 123 -22.04 23.13 -19.22
N GLU A 124 -22.70 24.21 -18.81
CA GLU A 124 -22.72 24.66 -17.42
C GLU A 124 -24.00 24.16 -16.76
N THR A 125 -23.89 23.10 -15.95
CA THR A 125 -25.05 22.51 -15.27
C THR A 125 -24.73 22.18 -13.80
N PRO A 126 -25.72 22.24 -12.87
CA PRO A 126 -25.50 21.95 -11.45
C PRO A 126 -24.94 20.55 -11.18
N GLU A 127 -25.18 19.60 -12.07
CA GLU A 127 -24.70 18.23 -11.93
C GLU A 127 -23.18 18.11 -12.03
N HIS A 128 -22.47 19.13 -12.54
CA HIS A 128 -21.00 19.19 -12.49
C HIS A 128 -20.46 19.32 -11.06
N ALA A 129 -21.24 19.90 -10.15
CA ALA A 129 -20.87 20.04 -8.74
C ALA A 129 -21.10 18.75 -7.93
N ARG A 130 -21.70 17.72 -8.53
CA ARG A 130 -21.85 16.41 -7.89
C ARG A 130 -20.52 15.66 -7.99
N GLN A 131 -19.67 15.88 -6.98
CA GLN A 131 -18.38 15.24 -6.80
C GLN A 131 -18.20 14.95 -5.32
N ILE A 132 -17.51 13.86 -5.01
CA ILE A 132 -16.95 13.61 -3.68
C ILE A 132 -15.59 14.31 -3.66
N VAL A 133 -15.40 15.20 -2.69
CA VAL A 133 -14.16 15.98 -2.56
C VAL A 133 -13.41 15.52 -1.33
N THR A 134 -12.12 15.24 -1.50
CA THR A 134 -11.21 14.88 -0.41
C THR A 134 -9.99 15.79 -0.45
N ASP A 135 -9.44 16.12 0.71
CA ASP A 135 -8.27 17.00 0.80
C ASP A 135 -6.98 16.33 0.28
N SER A 136 -6.98 15.00 0.16
CA SER A 136 -5.86 14.16 -0.26
C SER A 136 -6.35 12.95 -1.05
N PRO A 137 -5.54 12.40 -1.99
CA PRO A 137 -5.81 11.11 -2.62
C PRO A 137 -5.60 9.91 -1.67
N VAL A 138 -4.99 10.13 -0.50
CA VAL A 138 -4.78 9.09 0.52
C VAL A 138 -5.96 9.14 1.50
N LEU A 139 -6.70 8.04 1.58
CA LEU A 139 -7.89 7.92 2.43
C LEU A 139 -7.58 7.07 3.67
N THR A 140 -8.14 7.48 4.80
CA THR A 140 -8.17 6.67 6.02
C THR A 140 -9.10 5.45 5.86
N ASP A 141 -9.01 4.49 6.78
CA ASP A 141 -9.91 3.34 6.79
C ASP A 141 -11.39 3.77 6.92
N ALA A 142 -11.67 4.81 7.70
CA ALA A 142 -13.02 5.33 7.89
C ALA A 142 -13.57 5.97 6.61
N GLU A 143 -12.77 6.80 5.94
CA GLU A 143 -13.15 7.43 4.66
C GLU A 143 -13.30 6.39 3.56
N THR A 144 -12.41 5.40 3.51
CA THR A 144 -12.50 4.29 2.56
C THR A 144 -13.76 3.45 2.80
N ALA A 145 -14.11 3.20 4.06
CA ALA A 145 -15.35 2.49 4.40
C ALA A 145 -16.58 3.29 3.99
N ALA A 146 -16.60 4.60 4.25
CA ALA A 146 -17.68 5.50 3.82
C ALA A 146 -17.84 5.54 2.29
N LEU A 147 -16.72 5.55 1.54
CA LEU A 147 -16.75 5.48 0.09
C LEU A 147 -17.32 4.15 -0.43
N LYS A 148 -16.98 3.03 0.22
CA LYS A 148 -17.48 1.70 -0.15
C LYS A 148 -18.95 1.47 0.18
N SER A 149 -19.51 2.20 1.15
CA SER A 149 -20.92 2.08 1.55
C SER A 149 -21.88 2.95 0.73
N LEU A 150 -21.38 3.71 -0.25
CA LEU A 150 -22.20 4.55 -1.12
C LEU A 150 -23.20 3.72 -1.93
N GLY A 151 -24.49 4.05 -1.85
CA GLY A 151 -25.58 3.36 -2.57
C GLY A 151 -26.19 2.17 -1.82
N GLY A 152 -25.86 1.99 -0.54
CA GLY A 152 -26.46 0.99 0.34
C GLY A 152 -27.65 1.55 1.13
N ASP A 153 -28.53 0.67 1.63
CA ASP A 153 -29.76 1.04 2.39
C ASP A 153 -29.47 1.86 3.67
N ASP A 154 -28.22 1.91 4.15
CA ASP A 154 -27.78 2.64 5.35
C ASP A 154 -27.35 4.08 5.02
N GLY A 155 -28.19 4.77 4.25
CA GLY A 155 -27.95 6.13 3.73
C GLY A 155 -27.26 7.05 4.73
N VAL A 156 -26.04 7.47 4.40
CA VAL A 156 -25.50 8.71 4.96
C VAL A 156 -26.28 9.83 4.27
N ASP A 157 -27.45 10.14 4.85
CA ASP A 157 -28.30 11.29 4.53
C ASP A 157 -27.53 12.58 4.79
N GLY A 158 -26.66 12.94 3.86
CA GLY A 158 -25.87 14.16 3.86
C GLY A 158 -26.23 14.99 2.64
N THR A 159 -27.34 15.71 2.74
CA THR A 159 -27.84 16.74 1.79
C THR A 159 -28.71 16.24 0.65
N GLY A 160 -30.00 16.59 0.74
CA GLY A 160 -31.04 16.16 -0.18
C GLY A 160 -30.88 16.65 -1.61
N ALA A 161 -31.57 15.90 -2.48
CA ALA A 161 -31.80 16.09 -3.92
C ALA A 161 -30.93 15.22 -4.84
N GLY A 162 -31.49 14.06 -5.19
CA GLY A 162 -31.30 13.32 -6.45
C GLY A 162 -30.09 12.40 -6.48
N HIS A 163 -30.29 11.11 -6.83
CA HIS A 163 -29.30 10.05 -7.02
C HIS A 163 -28.15 9.99 -5.99
N GLU A 164 -28.25 9.02 -5.09
CA GLU A 164 -27.18 8.58 -4.22
C GLU A 164 -25.98 8.15 -5.08
N PHE A 165 -24.78 8.64 -4.75
CA PHE A 165 -23.56 8.09 -5.35
C PHE A 165 -23.54 6.59 -5.06
N SER A 166 -23.13 5.80 -6.05
CA SER A 166 -22.99 4.36 -5.88
C SER A 166 -21.54 3.94 -6.06
N ALA A 167 -21.06 3.09 -5.15
CA ALA A 167 -19.74 2.50 -5.24
C ALA A 167 -19.83 0.98 -5.38
N VAL A 168 -19.01 0.41 -6.26
CA VAL A 168 -18.87 -1.04 -6.41
C VAL A 168 -17.44 -1.44 -6.13
N THR A 169 -17.25 -2.39 -5.22
CA THR A 169 -15.93 -2.98 -4.98
C THR A 169 -15.69 -4.14 -5.94
N VAL A 170 -14.66 -4.02 -6.77
CA VAL A 170 -14.17 -5.08 -7.65
C VAL A 170 -12.99 -5.76 -6.99
N ASP A 171 -13.13 -7.06 -6.75
CA ASP A 171 -12.07 -7.90 -6.20
C ASP A 171 -10.99 -8.14 -7.27
N ILE A 172 -9.76 -7.71 -7.00
CA ILE A 172 -8.61 -7.87 -7.89
C ILE A 172 -7.76 -9.10 -7.55
N THR A 173 -8.28 -10.00 -6.72
CA THR A 173 -7.62 -11.29 -6.44
C THR A 173 -8.12 -12.40 -7.37
N TYR A 174 -7.33 -13.45 -7.54
CA TYR A 174 -7.62 -14.56 -8.44
C TYR A 174 -7.06 -15.87 -7.88
N ASP A 175 -7.66 -17.00 -8.27
CA ASP A 175 -7.21 -18.32 -7.82
C ASP A 175 -5.82 -18.66 -8.37
N THR A 176 -5.02 -19.41 -7.61
CA THR A 176 -3.66 -19.82 -8.00
C THR A 176 -3.58 -20.63 -9.30
N GLY A 177 -4.69 -21.24 -9.72
CA GLY A 177 -4.80 -21.96 -11.00
C GLY A 177 -5.11 -21.09 -12.22
N THR A 178 -5.43 -19.81 -12.01
CA THR A 178 -5.81 -18.87 -13.08
C THR A 178 -4.59 -18.08 -13.52
N SER A 179 -4.46 -17.82 -14.83
CA SER A 179 -3.35 -17.01 -15.34
C SER A 179 -3.53 -15.54 -14.95
N LEU A 180 -2.42 -14.81 -14.77
CA LEU A 180 -2.47 -13.37 -14.49
C LEU A 180 -3.17 -12.60 -15.63
N THR A 181 -2.99 -13.04 -16.88
CA THR A 181 -3.64 -12.44 -18.05
C THR A 181 -5.16 -12.55 -17.95
N ASP A 182 -5.68 -13.74 -17.61
CA ASP A 182 -7.11 -13.96 -17.45
C ASP A 182 -7.66 -13.18 -16.26
N ALA A 183 -6.89 -13.12 -15.15
CA ALA A 183 -7.25 -12.33 -13.99
C ALA A 183 -7.37 -10.83 -14.30
N VAL A 184 -6.42 -10.27 -15.04
CA VAL A 184 -6.45 -8.85 -15.45
C VAL A 184 -7.62 -8.59 -16.42
N ASN A 185 -7.88 -9.49 -17.36
CA ASN A 185 -9.03 -9.35 -18.26
C ASN A 185 -10.36 -9.39 -17.49
N ARG A 186 -10.52 -10.33 -16.56
CA ARG A 186 -11.68 -10.37 -15.65
C ARG A 186 -11.86 -9.06 -14.92
N VAL A 187 -10.80 -8.51 -14.29
CA VAL A 187 -10.89 -7.25 -13.55
C VAL A 187 -11.33 -6.08 -14.45
N ARG A 188 -10.87 -6.04 -15.71
CA ARG A 188 -11.30 -5.04 -16.70
C ARG A 188 -12.78 -5.18 -17.03
N ASP A 189 -13.24 -6.41 -17.27
CA ASP A 189 -14.63 -6.69 -17.63
C ASP A 189 -15.59 -6.44 -16.46
N ASP A 190 -15.19 -6.83 -15.23
CA ASP A 190 -15.96 -6.59 -14.01
C ASP A 190 -16.10 -5.08 -13.73
N ALA A 191 -15.03 -4.31 -13.90
CA ALA A 191 -15.06 -2.86 -13.74
C ALA A 191 -15.94 -2.17 -14.79
N ALA A 192 -15.85 -2.60 -16.06
CA ALA A 192 -16.71 -2.08 -17.13
C ALA A 192 -18.18 -2.42 -16.86
N THR A 193 -18.47 -3.66 -16.47
CA THR A 193 -19.82 -4.12 -16.11
C THR A 193 -20.40 -3.32 -14.96
N ALA A 194 -19.59 -3.03 -13.92
CA ALA A 194 -20.03 -2.21 -12.79
C ALA A 194 -20.44 -0.79 -13.23
N ILE A 195 -19.66 -0.16 -14.11
CA ILE A 195 -19.97 1.18 -14.62
C ILE A 195 -21.19 1.16 -15.55
N GLU A 196 -21.32 0.15 -16.42
CA GLU A 196 -22.50 -0.04 -17.28
C GLU A 196 -23.78 -0.28 -16.46
N ALA A 197 -23.65 -0.92 -15.29
CA ALA A 197 -24.73 -1.10 -14.33
C ALA A 197 -25.08 0.19 -13.55
N GLY A 198 -24.34 1.27 -13.76
CA GLY A 198 -24.59 2.60 -13.17
C GLY A 198 -23.75 2.95 -11.96
N ALA A 199 -22.67 2.20 -11.66
CA ALA A 199 -21.75 2.56 -10.57
C ALA A 199 -21.03 3.88 -10.88
N ASP A 200 -21.05 4.83 -9.95
CA ASP A 200 -20.32 6.09 -10.06
C ASP A 200 -18.84 5.95 -9.65
N VAL A 201 -18.56 5.02 -8.74
CA VAL A 201 -17.22 4.77 -8.20
C VAL A 201 -16.90 3.28 -8.26
N VAL A 202 -15.73 2.94 -8.79
CA VAL A 202 -15.20 1.57 -8.76
C VAL A 202 -14.03 1.51 -7.78
N VAL A 203 -14.13 0.63 -6.79
CA VAL A 203 -13.08 0.39 -5.80
C VAL A 203 -12.38 -0.93 -6.11
N LEU A 204 -11.13 -0.86 -6.58
CA LEU A 204 -10.31 -2.06 -6.78
C LEU A 204 -9.75 -2.53 -5.43
N SER A 205 -10.00 -3.78 -5.03
CA SER A 205 -9.59 -4.28 -3.71
C SER A 205 -8.93 -5.65 -3.76
N ASP A 206 -7.78 -5.76 -3.11
CA ASP A 206 -6.97 -6.98 -2.95
C ASP A 206 -7.15 -7.65 -1.57
N ARG A 207 -8.12 -7.19 -0.76
CA ARG A 207 -8.34 -7.68 0.63
C ARG A 207 -8.66 -9.16 0.74
N ALA A 208 -9.04 -9.82 -0.35
CA ALA A 208 -9.38 -11.24 -0.39
C ALA A 208 -8.15 -12.16 -0.62
N VAL A 209 -6.93 -11.63 -0.58
CA VAL A 209 -5.71 -12.43 -0.77
C VAL A 209 -5.55 -13.45 0.36
N GLY A 210 -5.07 -14.65 0.02
CA GLY A 210 -4.98 -15.76 0.97
C GLY A 210 -4.30 -16.98 0.37
N SER A 211 -4.31 -18.11 1.07
CA SER A 211 -3.57 -19.32 0.69
C SER A 211 -3.94 -19.90 -0.69
N GLY A 212 -5.17 -19.65 -1.16
CA GLY A 212 -5.65 -20.08 -2.48
C GLY A 212 -5.85 -18.94 -3.49
N ARG A 213 -5.62 -17.68 -3.07
CA ARG A 213 -5.94 -16.48 -3.87
C ARG A 213 -4.77 -15.53 -3.91
N LEU A 214 -4.32 -15.18 -5.11
CA LEU A 214 -3.25 -14.22 -5.38
C LEU A 214 -3.85 -12.86 -5.73
N ALA A 215 -3.13 -11.78 -5.42
CA ALA A 215 -3.53 -10.43 -5.82
C ALA A 215 -2.94 -10.06 -7.19
N VAL A 216 -3.75 -9.48 -8.08
CA VAL A 216 -3.20 -8.74 -9.23
C VAL A 216 -2.46 -7.52 -8.68
N PRO A 217 -1.21 -7.23 -9.10
CA PRO A 217 -0.51 -6.03 -8.67
C PRO A 217 -1.36 -4.78 -8.91
N SER A 218 -1.59 -3.98 -7.87
CA SER A 218 -2.53 -2.85 -7.92
C SER A 218 -2.22 -1.86 -9.03
N LEU A 219 -0.94 -1.56 -9.29
CA LEU A 219 -0.53 -0.70 -10.39
C LEU A 219 -0.95 -1.26 -11.77
N LEU A 220 -0.86 -2.58 -11.96
CA LEU A 220 -1.29 -3.25 -13.19
C LEU A 220 -2.82 -3.23 -13.31
N ALA A 221 -3.53 -3.54 -12.22
CA ALA A 221 -4.99 -3.51 -12.20
C ALA A 221 -5.53 -2.11 -12.53
N THR A 222 -5.03 -1.08 -11.86
CA THR A 222 -5.43 0.32 -12.08
C THR A 222 -5.14 0.77 -13.51
N GLY A 223 -3.94 0.50 -14.04
CA GLY A 223 -3.60 0.86 -15.42
C GLY A 223 -4.46 0.14 -16.45
N ALA A 224 -4.71 -1.15 -16.26
CA ALA A 224 -5.53 -1.96 -17.15
C ALA A 224 -7.00 -1.49 -17.19
N VAL A 225 -7.60 -1.23 -16.02
CA VAL A 225 -8.96 -0.70 -15.91
C VAL A 225 -9.04 0.72 -16.50
N HIS A 226 -8.12 1.60 -16.13
CA HIS A 226 -8.10 2.97 -16.64
C HIS A 226 -8.05 3.01 -18.17
N HIS A 227 -7.11 2.28 -18.79
CA HIS A 227 -7.00 2.24 -20.25
C HIS A 227 -8.18 1.56 -20.93
N GLN A 228 -8.86 0.61 -20.28
CA GLN A 228 -10.08 0.00 -20.82
C GLN A 228 -11.23 1.00 -20.85
N LEU A 229 -11.40 1.81 -19.79
CA LEU A 229 -12.51 2.75 -19.67
C LEU A 229 -12.32 4.02 -20.52
N VAL A 230 -11.07 4.36 -20.86
CA VAL A 230 -10.76 5.48 -21.77
C VAL A 230 -10.94 5.10 -23.24
N ARG A 231 -10.90 3.80 -23.57
CA ARG A 231 -10.94 3.30 -24.94
C ARG A 231 -12.36 3.16 -25.47
#